data_AF-A0A381RB11-F1
#
_entry.id   AF-A0A381RB11-F1
#
_cell.length_a   1.000
_cell.length_b   1.000
_cell.length_c   1.000
_cell.angle_alpha   90.00
_cell.angle_beta   90.00
_cell.angle_gamma   90.00
#
_symmetry.space_group_name_H-M   'P 1'
#
loop_
_entity.id
_entity.type
_entity.pdbx_description
1 polymer ?
#
loop_
_entity_poly.entity_id
_entity_poly.type
_entity_poly.pdbx_seq_one_letter_code
_entity_poly.pdbx_strand_id
1 'polypeptide(L)'
;VSVAPPESCLTGQIFSVGTDFAPATILRLDGGEEAYITGDRENQIRVLGGTVVTVCGELTTDARDVSTIEAQSFELRAVDGMTAYLGTLQEVDGGWQLNPERSGAPVPLSGVPEQLREAEGSLVWVAGTWEDETFSVKSFG
;
A
#
# COMPACT_ATOMS: atom_id res chain seq x y z
N VAL A 1 24.99 19.14 15.45
CA VAL A 1 24.76 17.89 14.68
C VAL A 1 23.25 17.74 14.58
N SER A 2 22.65 18.03 13.42
CA SER A 2 21.24 17.67 13.19
C SER A 2 21.19 16.17 13.03
N VAL A 3 20.61 15.49 14.01
CA VAL A 3 20.27 14.07 13.91
C VAL A 3 19.00 14.05 13.05
N ALA A 4 19.07 13.49 11.85
CA ALA A 4 17.87 13.24 11.06
C ALA A 4 16.92 12.37 11.90
N PRO A 5 15.60 12.61 11.87
CA PRO A 5 14.65 11.76 12.58
C PRO A 5 14.87 10.30 12.17
N PRO A 6 14.78 9.34 13.10
CA PRO A 6 14.87 7.93 12.72
C PRO A 6 13.73 7.59 11.76
N GLU A 7 14.06 6.98 10.61
CA GLU A 7 13.07 6.37 9.74
C GLU A 7 12.25 5.37 10.57
N SER A 8 10.93 5.56 10.54
CA SER A 8 9.98 4.73 11.26
C SER A 8 9.04 4.08 10.26
N CYS A 9 8.68 2.81 10.48
CA CYS A 9 7.69 2.10 9.68
C CYS A 9 6.46 1.81 10.53
N LEU A 10 5.32 2.35 10.12
CA LEU A 10 4.02 2.16 10.77
C LEU A 10 3.14 1.29 9.88
N THR A 11 2.40 0.35 10.49
CA THR A 11 1.41 -0.48 9.77
C THR A 11 0.03 -0.19 10.30
N GLY A 12 -0.93 0.01 9.39
CA GLY A 12 -2.30 0.33 9.74
C GLY A 12 -3.20 0.46 8.52
N GLN A 13 -4.46 0.81 8.77
CA GLN A 13 -5.46 1.00 7.72
C GLN A 13 -5.51 2.46 7.25
N ILE A 14 -5.65 2.68 5.94
CA ILE A 14 -5.72 4.01 5.33
C ILE A 14 -7.14 4.57 5.38
N PHE A 15 -7.27 5.82 5.84
CA PHE A 15 -8.50 6.59 5.76
C PHE A 15 -8.24 7.97 5.17
N SER A 16 -9.21 8.47 4.41
CA SER A 16 -9.32 9.89 4.08
C SER A 16 -10.28 10.56 5.06
N VAL A 17 -9.83 11.61 5.71
CA VAL A 17 -10.63 12.42 6.65
C VAL A 17 -10.68 13.87 6.19
N GLY A 18 -11.59 14.65 6.76
CA GLY A 18 -11.79 16.05 6.39
C GLY A 18 -12.91 16.21 5.37
N THR A 19 -12.77 17.21 4.49
CA THR A 19 -13.78 17.53 3.46
C THR A 19 -13.22 17.24 2.07
N ASP A 20 -14.08 17.08 1.08
CA ASP A 20 -13.65 16.81 -0.31
C ASP A 20 -12.71 17.89 -0.87
N PHE A 21 -12.74 19.11 -0.34
CA PHE A 21 -11.88 20.22 -0.76
C PHE A 21 -10.51 20.24 -0.09
N ALA A 22 -10.37 19.54 1.04
CA ALA A 22 -9.14 19.47 1.82
C ALA A 22 -9.10 18.12 2.57
N PRO A 23 -8.98 17.00 1.84
CA PRO A 23 -8.84 15.70 2.47
C PRO A 23 -7.46 15.60 3.09
N ALA A 24 -7.39 14.98 4.27
CA ALA A 24 -6.14 14.53 4.87
C ALA A 24 -6.12 13.00 4.87
N THR A 25 -4.96 12.42 4.59
CA THR A 25 -4.76 10.97 4.66
C THR A 25 -4.22 10.61 6.03
N ILE A 26 -4.85 9.66 6.69
CA ILE A 26 -4.41 9.13 7.98
C ILE A 26 -4.18 7.63 7.90
N LEU A 27 -3.24 7.15 8.70
CA LEU A 27 -2.98 5.75 9.01
C LEU A 27 -3.53 5.48 10.40
N ARG A 28 -4.52 4.57 10.52
CA ARG A 28 -5.01 4.10 11.81
C ARG A 28 -4.33 2.79 12.17
N LEU A 29 -3.60 2.78 13.27
CA LEU A 29 -2.86 1.63 13.79
C LEU A 29 -3.78 0.64 14.51
N ASP A 30 -3.31 -0.58 14.74
CA ASP A 30 -4.08 -1.65 15.40
C ASP A 30 -4.51 -1.34 16.86
N GLY A 31 -3.99 -0.27 17.46
CA GLY A 31 -4.41 0.25 18.77
C GLY A 31 -5.45 1.38 18.73
N GLY A 32 -5.88 1.80 17.53
CA GLY A 32 -6.76 2.96 17.33
C GLY A 32 -6.03 4.31 17.30
N GLU A 33 -4.73 4.33 17.57
CA GLU A 33 -3.87 5.49 17.37
C GLU A 33 -3.82 5.87 15.89
N GLU A 34 -3.71 7.17 15.60
CA GLU A 34 -3.72 7.71 14.25
C GLU A 34 -2.45 8.50 13.97
N ALA A 35 -1.91 8.35 12.77
CA ALA A 35 -0.84 9.17 12.23
C ALA A 35 -1.27 9.83 10.92
N TYR A 36 -1.06 11.13 10.79
CA TYR A 36 -1.24 11.82 9.52
C TYR A 36 -0.14 11.41 8.55
N ILE A 37 -0.51 11.16 7.29
CA ILE A 37 0.44 10.87 6.22
C ILE A 37 0.64 12.15 5.41
N THR A 38 1.89 12.52 5.19
CA THR A 38 2.29 13.68 4.38
C THR A 38 3.42 13.30 3.42
N GLY A 39 3.93 14.27 2.64
CA GLY A 39 4.99 14.07 1.66
C GLY A 39 4.49 13.66 0.28
N ASP A 40 5.43 13.49 -0.66
CA ASP A 40 5.12 13.27 -2.08
C ASP A 40 4.33 11.97 -2.36
N ARG A 41 4.42 10.98 -1.46
CA ARG A 41 3.72 9.70 -1.58
C ARG A 41 2.28 9.74 -1.06
N GLU A 42 1.87 10.80 -0.38
CA GLU A 42 0.54 10.89 0.25
C GLU A 42 -0.59 10.65 -0.76
N ASN A 43 -0.55 11.28 -1.93
CA ASN A 43 -1.57 11.11 -2.97
C ASN A 43 -1.66 9.66 -3.46
N GLN A 44 -0.54 8.94 -3.54
CA GLN A 44 -0.49 7.54 -3.97
C GLN A 44 -1.02 6.61 -2.88
N ILE A 45 -0.78 6.92 -1.61
CA ILE A 45 -1.30 6.14 -0.49
C ILE A 45 -2.80 6.39 -0.33
N ARG A 46 -3.27 7.62 -0.57
CA ARG A 46 -4.68 8.00 -0.41
C ARG A 46 -5.64 7.17 -1.26
N VAL A 47 -5.24 6.80 -2.48
CA VAL A 47 -6.10 5.97 -3.36
C VAL A 47 -6.28 4.54 -2.83
N LEU A 48 -5.45 4.10 -1.88
CA LEU A 48 -5.54 2.80 -1.22
C LEU A 48 -6.44 2.85 0.04
N GLY A 49 -7.44 3.73 0.04
CA GLY A 49 -8.40 3.90 1.14
C GLY A 49 -9.05 2.57 1.55
N GLY A 50 -9.10 2.31 2.85
CA GLY A 50 -9.64 1.07 3.43
C GLY A 50 -8.67 -0.11 3.45
N THR A 51 -7.52 -0.02 2.79
CA THR A 51 -6.51 -1.08 2.78
C THR A 51 -5.56 -0.98 3.97
N VAL A 52 -4.90 -2.09 4.31
CA VAL A 52 -3.80 -2.12 5.28
C VAL A 52 -2.48 -1.96 4.55
N VAL A 53 -1.69 -0.98 4.96
CA VAL A 53 -0.38 -0.68 4.38
C VAL A 53 0.66 -0.54 5.48
N THR A 54 1.93 -0.76 5.12
CA THR A 54 3.07 -0.31 5.90
C THR A 54 3.62 0.97 5.25
N VAL A 55 3.69 2.08 6.00
CA VAL A 55 4.29 3.34 5.56
C VAL A 55 5.58 3.56 6.32
N CYS A 56 6.67 3.82 5.59
CA CYS A 56 7.97 4.15 6.16
C CYS A 56 8.38 5.57 5.79
N GLY A 57 8.95 6.29 6.75
CA GLY A 57 9.45 7.64 6.55
C GLY A 57 9.79 8.34 7.86
N GLU A 58 9.87 9.68 7.83
CA GLU A 58 10.18 10.46 9.02
C GLU A 58 8.93 10.62 9.89
N LEU A 59 8.98 10.09 11.12
CA LEU A 59 7.91 10.21 12.09
C LEU A 59 8.20 11.37 13.05
N THR A 60 7.22 12.27 13.18
CA THR A 60 7.24 13.37 14.14
C THR A 60 5.98 13.32 14.99
N THR A 61 6.09 13.76 16.23
CA THR A 61 4.95 13.89 17.16
C THR A 61 4.97 15.30 17.73
N ASP A 62 3.86 16.02 17.61
CA ASP A 62 3.74 17.39 18.13
C ASP A 62 3.49 17.40 19.65
N ALA A 63 3.48 18.60 20.25
CA ALA A 63 3.25 18.76 21.69
C ALA A 63 1.84 18.36 22.18
N ARG A 64 0.94 17.99 21.27
CA ARG A 64 -0.42 17.50 21.54
C ARG A 64 -0.54 16.00 21.26
N ASP A 65 0.59 15.30 21.15
CA ASP A 65 0.69 13.88 20.84
C ASP A 65 0.11 13.51 19.46
N VAL A 66 0.03 14.47 18.53
CA VAL A 66 -0.39 14.20 17.16
C VAL A 66 0.80 13.70 16.35
N SER A 67 0.71 12.46 15.88
CA SER A 67 1.74 11.83 15.04
C SER A 67 1.56 12.18 13.57
N THR A 68 2.65 12.52 12.89
CA THR A 68 2.72 12.75 11.44
C THR A 68 3.90 11.99 10.87
N ILE A 69 3.66 11.18 9.86
CA ILE A 69 4.69 10.48 9.07
C ILE A 69 4.80 11.13 7.69
N GLU A 70 5.98 11.65 7.36
CA GLU A 70 6.31 12.07 6.00
C GLU A 70 6.70 10.82 5.19
N ALA A 71 5.79 10.36 4.34
CA ALA A 71 5.92 9.08 3.66
C ALA A 71 6.99 9.13 2.57
N GLN A 72 8.08 8.42 2.81
CA GLN A 72 9.13 8.20 1.82
C GLN A 72 8.82 6.96 0.97
N SER A 73 8.14 5.99 1.57
CA SER A 73 7.83 4.73 0.91
C SER A 73 6.66 4.00 1.60
N PHE A 74 5.96 3.14 0.87
CA PHE A 74 4.90 2.31 1.44
C PHE A 74 4.86 0.91 0.82
N GLU A 75 4.11 0.01 1.41
CA GLU A 75 3.86 -1.35 0.94
C GLU A 75 2.41 -1.73 1.27
N LEU A 76 1.65 -2.17 0.27
CA LEU A 76 0.32 -2.74 0.49
C LEU A 76 0.46 -4.10 1.17
N ARG A 77 -0.33 -4.36 2.22
CA ARG A 77 -0.25 -5.60 3.00
C ARG A 77 -1.54 -6.41 2.92
N ALA A 78 -2.69 -5.73 2.99
CA ALA A 78 -3.98 -6.42 2.90
C ALA A 78 -5.11 -5.54 2.35
N VAL A 79 -6.07 -6.20 1.69
CA VAL A 79 -7.36 -5.63 1.28
C VAL A 79 -8.46 -6.53 1.84
N ASP A 80 -9.40 -5.96 2.59
CA ASP A 80 -10.49 -6.70 3.26
C ASP A 80 -10.02 -7.94 4.05
N GLY A 81 -8.87 -7.82 4.71
CA GLY A 81 -8.25 -8.89 5.51
C GLY A 81 -7.55 -10.00 4.71
N MET A 82 -7.56 -9.94 3.38
CA MET A 82 -6.77 -10.83 2.51
C MET A 82 -5.40 -10.22 2.23
N THR A 83 -4.36 -11.05 2.22
CA THR A 83 -3.03 -10.64 1.75
C THR A 83 -3.14 -9.98 0.39
N ALA A 84 -2.43 -8.87 0.20
CA ALA A 84 -2.46 -8.14 -1.04
C ALA A 84 -1.07 -7.65 -1.45
N TYR A 85 -0.89 -7.48 -2.75
CA TYR A 85 0.32 -6.98 -3.38
C TYR A 85 -0.03 -5.85 -4.34
N LEU A 86 0.85 -4.84 -4.41
CA LEU A 86 0.77 -3.73 -5.34
C LEU A 86 1.98 -3.79 -6.29
N GLY A 87 1.74 -3.66 -7.58
CA GLY A 87 2.80 -3.69 -8.58
C GLY A 87 2.32 -3.52 -10.01
N THR A 88 3.24 -3.54 -10.96
CA THR A 88 2.89 -3.50 -12.39
C THR A 88 2.52 -4.89 -12.87
N LEU A 89 1.33 -5.05 -13.45
CA LEU A 89 0.90 -6.32 -14.04
C LEU A 89 1.62 -6.58 -15.36
N GLN A 90 2.16 -7.78 -15.55
CA GLN A 90 2.83 -8.18 -16.79
C GLN A 90 2.55 -9.64 -17.15
N GLU A 91 2.49 -9.94 -18.45
CA GLU A 91 2.55 -11.31 -18.97
C GLU A 91 4.00 -11.70 -19.27
N VAL A 92 4.47 -12.82 -18.71
CA VAL A 92 5.83 -13.36 -18.89
C VAL A 92 5.72 -14.85 -19.15
N ASP A 93 6.30 -15.32 -20.26
CA ASP A 93 6.31 -16.73 -20.67
C ASP A 93 4.93 -17.41 -20.68
N GLY A 94 3.86 -16.65 -20.99
CA GLY A 94 2.47 -17.10 -21.01
C GLY A 94 1.79 -17.19 -19.64
N GLY A 95 2.46 -16.74 -18.58
CA GLY A 95 1.92 -16.58 -17.23
C GLY A 95 1.78 -15.11 -16.84
N TRP A 96 0.91 -14.82 -15.87
CA TRP A 96 0.76 -13.47 -15.33
C TRP A 96 1.59 -13.31 -14.07
N GLN A 97 2.17 -12.13 -13.89
CA GLN A 97 2.88 -11.78 -12.66
C GLN A 97 2.69 -10.32 -12.30
N LEU A 98 2.82 -10.01 -11.01
CA LEU A 98 2.97 -8.66 -10.51
C LEU A 98 4.43 -8.36 -10.24
N ASN A 99 4.94 -7.28 -10.83
CA ASN A 99 6.26 -6.74 -10.51
C ASN A 99 6.10 -5.66 -9.43
N PRO A 100 6.54 -5.89 -8.18
CA PRO A 100 6.38 -4.89 -7.12
C PRO A 100 7.12 -3.58 -7.48
N GLU A 101 6.56 -2.43 -7.10
CA GLU A 101 7.23 -1.14 -7.34
C GLU A 101 8.55 -0.98 -6.56
N ARG A 102 8.69 -1.71 -5.44
CA ARG A 102 9.93 -1.82 -4.68
C ARG A 102 10.66 -3.11 -5.01
N SER A 103 11.93 -3.17 -4.62
CA SER A 103 12.75 -4.39 -4.69
C SER A 103 11.99 -5.58 -4.08
N GLY A 104 11.74 -6.59 -4.91
CA GLY A 104 11.03 -7.80 -4.53
C GLY A 104 11.05 -8.78 -5.70
N ALA A 105 10.84 -10.06 -5.40
CA ALA A 105 10.60 -11.04 -6.46
C ALA A 105 9.24 -10.76 -7.11
N PRO A 106 9.11 -10.94 -8.44
CA PRO A 106 7.80 -10.96 -9.08
C PRO A 106 6.86 -11.93 -8.36
N VAL A 107 5.60 -11.55 -8.24
CA VAL A 107 4.54 -12.38 -7.66
C VAL A 107 3.83 -13.09 -8.81
N PRO A 108 4.11 -14.38 -9.07
CA PRO A 108 3.40 -15.14 -10.09
C PRO A 108 1.92 -15.27 -9.71
N LEU A 109 1.03 -15.03 -10.68
CA LEU A 109 -0.41 -14.99 -10.48
C LEU A 109 -1.11 -16.16 -11.15
N SER A 110 -2.13 -16.68 -10.49
CA SER A 110 -3.09 -17.62 -11.06
C SER A 110 -4.51 -17.06 -10.93
N GLY A 111 -5.43 -17.55 -11.77
CA GLY A 111 -6.83 -17.09 -11.74
C GLY A 111 -7.03 -15.65 -12.21
N VAL A 112 -6.09 -15.06 -12.97
CA VAL A 112 -6.18 -13.67 -13.45
C VAL A 112 -7.36 -13.51 -14.44
N PRO A 113 -8.41 -12.76 -14.07
CA PRO A 113 -9.59 -12.56 -14.91
C PRO A 113 -9.30 -11.61 -16.08
N GLU A 114 -10.09 -11.70 -17.16
CA GLU A 114 -9.89 -10.88 -18.38
C GLU A 114 -9.81 -9.38 -18.09
N GLN A 115 -10.65 -8.86 -17.18
CA GLN A 115 -10.66 -7.44 -16.82
C GLN A 115 -9.33 -6.99 -16.19
N LEU A 116 -8.67 -7.87 -15.43
CA LEU A 116 -7.36 -7.57 -14.87
C LEU A 116 -6.28 -7.59 -15.95
N ARG A 117 -6.37 -8.53 -16.91
CA ARG A 117 -5.41 -8.62 -18.04
C ARG A 117 -5.41 -7.38 -18.93
N GLU A 118 -6.57 -6.73 -19.07
CA GLU A 118 -6.67 -5.45 -19.79
C GLU A 118 -5.82 -4.33 -19.17
N ALA A 119 -5.43 -4.47 -17.89
CA ALA A 119 -4.56 -3.55 -17.18
C ALA A 119 -3.07 -3.91 -17.28
N GLU A 120 -2.65 -4.74 -18.23
CA GLU A 120 -1.23 -5.03 -18.48
C GLU A 120 -0.42 -3.72 -18.62
N GLY A 121 0.74 -3.68 -17.97
CA GLY A 121 1.62 -2.51 -17.92
C GLY A 121 1.16 -1.41 -16.95
N SER A 122 0.01 -1.58 -16.30
CA SER A 122 -0.50 -0.64 -15.31
C SER A 122 -0.15 -1.08 -13.89
N LEU A 123 -0.07 -0.11 -12.99
CA LEU A 123 -0.01 -0.34 -11.55
C LEU A 123 -1.37 -0.81 -11.06
N VAL A 124 -1.42 -2.00 -10.45
CA VAL A 124 -2.65 -2.60 -9.91
C VAL A 124 -2.35 -3.24 -8.56
N TRP A 125 -3.37 -3.39 -7.73
CA TRP A 125 -3.30 -4.28 -6.58
C TRP A 125 -4.07 -5.57 -6.83
N VAL A 126 -3.60 -6.67 -6.25
CA VAL A 126 -4.33 -7.93 -6.17
C VAL A 126 -4.37 -8.42 -4.74
N ALA A 127 -5.49 -9.00 -4.34
CA ALA A 127 -5.67 -9.64 -3.06
C ALA A 127 -6.13 -11.08 -3.26
N GLY A 128 -5.67 -11.98 -2.39
CA GLY A 128 -5.88 -13.40 -2.58
C GLY A 128 -5.05 -14.27 -1.65
N THR A 129 -4.75 -15.49 -2.13
CA THR A 129 -4.10 -16.53 -1.33
C THR A 129 -3.03 -17.24 -2.14
N TRP A 130 -1.92 -17.60 -1.49
CA TRP A 130 -0.92 -18.47 -2.09
C TRP A 130 -1.46 -19.90 -2.24
N GLU A 131 -1.36 -20.43 -3.44
CA GLU A 131 -1.62 -21.82 -3.82
C GLU A 131 -0.32 -22.35 -4.44
N ASP A 132 0.39 -23.16 -3.66
CA ASP A 132 1.77 -23.61 -3.93
C ASP A 132 2.71 -22.41 -4.19
N GLU A 133 3.24 -22.30 -5.42
CA GLU A 133 4.18 -21.24 -5.84
C GLU A 133 3.48 -20.08 -6.58
N THR A 134 2.14 -20.05 -6.63
CA THR A 134 1.39 -18.99 -7.31
C THR A 134 0.40 -18.29 -6.39
N PHE A 135 0.15 -17.01 -6.65
CA PHE A 135 -0.82 -16.22 -5.92
C PHE A 135 -2.16 -16.20 -6.66
N SER A 136 -3.14 -16.88 -6.08
CA SER A 136 -4.49 -17.03 -6.64
C SER A 136 -5.30 -15.76 -6.40
N VAL A 137 -5.57 -15.02 -7.48
CA VAL A 137 -6.26 -13.73 -7.43
C VAL A 137 -7.74 -13.93 -7.04
N LYS A 138 -8.18 -13.26 -5.98
CA LYS A 138 -9.58 -13.26 -5.52
C LYS A 138 -10.24 -11.89 -5.65
N SER A 139 -9.47 -10.82 -5.54
CA SER A 139 -9.91 -9.44 -5.71
C SER A 139 -8.76 -8.61 -6.32
N PHE A 140 -9.09 -7.52 -7.01
CA PHE A 140 -8.11 -6.65 -7.67
C PHE A 140 -8.69 -5.25 -7.90
N GLY A 141 -7.81 -4.30 -8.19
CA GLY A 141 -8.19 -2.95 -8.61
C GLY A 141 -7.01 -2.02 -8.82
#